data_AF-A0A438XPT4-F1
#
_entry.id   AF-A0A438XPT4-F1
#
_cell.length_a   1.000
_cell.length_b   1.000
_cell.length_c   1.000
_cell.angle_alpha   90.00
_cell.angle_beta   90.00
_cell.angle_gamma   90.00
#
_symmetry.space_group_name_H-M   'P 1'
#
loop_
_entity.id
_entity.type
_entity.pdbx_description
1 polymer ?
#
loop_
_entity_poly.entity_id
_entity_poly.type
_entity_poly.pdbx_seq_one_letter_code
_entity_poly.pdbx_strand_id
1 'polypeptide(L)' 'MMLASIIEFSLRQRIIVIVGAILVLFFGTYSFIHTPVDAFPDISPTQVKIILKLPGSSPEEMENNIVRPLELEL' A
#
# COMPACT_ATOMS: atom_id res chain seq x y z
N MET A 1 25.79 -20.88 24.27
CA MET A 1 26.93 -19.95 24.16
C MET A 1 26.49 -18.58 23.62
N MET A 2 25.88 -18.46 22.43
CA MET A 2 25.51 -17.15 21.86
C MET A 2 24.46 -16.35 22.64
N LEU A 3 23.42 -17.01 23.16
CA LEU A 3 22.32 -16.33 23.88
C LEU A 3 22.80 -15.69 25.19
N ALA A 4 23.72 -16.38 25.89
CA ALA A 4 24.39 -15.84 27.07
C ALA A 4 25.22 -14.60 26.73
N SER A 5 25.94 -14.60 25.61
CA SER A 5 26.74 -13.45 25.16
C SER A 5 25.87 -12.24 24.82
N ILE A 6 24.68 -12.43 24.22
CA ILE A 6 23.73 -11.34 23.94
C ILE A 6 23.17 -10.77 25.24
N ILE A 7 22.82 -11.63 26.20
CA ILE A 7 22.34 -11.20 27.52
C ILE A 7 23.42 -10.40 28.24
N GLU A 8 24.66 -10.91 28.27
CA GLU A 8 25.79 -10.24 28.91
C GLU A 8 26.07 -8.88 28.27
N PHE A 9 26.08 -8.80 26.94
CA PHE A 9 26.21 -7.54 26.22
C PHE A 9 25.08 -6.56 26.57
N SER A 10 23.84 -7.04 26.60
CA SER A 10 22.67 -6.22 26.90
C SER A 10 22.71 -5.66 28.32
N LEU A 11 23.15 -6.46 29.29
CA LEU A 11 23.31 -6.04 30.69
C LEU A 11 24.49 -5.07 30.86
N ARG A 12 25.60 -5.31 30.15
CA ARG A 12 26.79 -4.45 30.21
C ARG A 12 26.55 -3.08 29.58
N GLN A 13 25.81 -3.04 28.46
CA GLN A 13 25.48 -1.82 27.71
C GLN A 13 24.03 -1.37 27.97
N ARG A 14 23.58 -1.44 29.23
CA ARG A 14 22.18 -1.17 29.62
C ARG A 14 21.62 0.16 29.14
N ILE A 15 22.45 1.22 29.06
CA ILE A 15 21.99 2.53 28.57
C ILE A 15 21.65 2.47 27.08
N ILE A 16 22.49 1.83 26.27
CA ILE A 16 22.25 1.66 24.83
C ILE A 16 20.96 0.87 24.62
N VAL A 17 20.76 -0.21 25.38
CA VAL A 17 19.55 -1.04 25.30
C VAL A 17 18.30 -0.25 25.67
N ILE A 18 18.35 0.54 26.76
CA ILE A 18 17.22 1.37 27.19
C ILE A 18 16.90 2.45 26.15
N VAL A 19 17.91 3.14 25.62
CA VAL A 19 17.71 4.14 24.55
C VAL A 19 17.10 3.49 23.32
N GLY A 20 17.62 2.32 22.90
CA GLY A 20 17.05 1.55 21.79
C GLY A 20 15.59 1.18 22.03
N ALA A 21 15.25 0.72 23.25
CA ALA A 21 13.88 0.38 23.62
C ALA A 21 12.95 1.61 23.58
N ILE A 22 13.41 2.77 24.05
CA ILE A 22 12.65 4.03 24.00
C ILE A 22 12.42 4.46 22.55
N LEU A 23 13.43 4.35 21.68
CA LEU A 23 13.30 4.67 20.26
C LEU A 23 12.28 3.74 19.60
N VAL A 24 12.37 2.43 19.83
CA VAL A 24 11.40 1.46 19.30
C VAL A 24 9.99 1.78 19.79
N LEU A 25 9.83 2.13 21.07
CA LEU A 25 8.54 2.52 21.62
C LEU A 25 8.00 3.78 20.93
N PHE A 26 8.82 4.83 20.77
CA PHE A 26 8.40 6.08 20.15
C PHE A 26 8.01 5.90 18.69
N PHE A 27 8.87 5.25 17.89
CA PHE A 27 8.59 4.98 16.48
C PHE A 27 7.42 4.00 16.30
N GLY A 28 7.33 2.99 17.17
CA GLY A 28 6.22 2.04 17.18
C GLY A 28 4.89 2.72 17.46
N THR A 29 4.82 3.58 18.48
CA THR A 29 3.62 4.37 18.79
C THR A 29 3.29 5.36 17.67
N TYR A 30 4.29 6.06 17.13
CA TYR A 30 4.07 6.96 16.00
C TYR A 30 3.46 6.20 14.80
N SER A 31 4.05 5.06 14.42
CA SER A 31 3.54 4.23 13.33
C SER A 31 2.14 3.72 13.64
N PHE A 32 1.87 3.25 14.87
CA PHE A 32 0.57 2.75 15.26
C PHE A 32 -0.53 3.81 15.09
N ILE A 33 -0.25 5.06 15.46
CA ILE A 33 -1.22 6.17 15.35
C ILE A 33 -1.38 6.64 13.91
N HIS A 34 -0.32 6.63 13.10
CA HIS A 34 -0.32 7.19 11.74
C HIS A 34 -0.57 6.16 10.64
N THR A 35 -0.66 4.86 10.98
CA THR A 35 -1.00 3.84 10.00
C THR A 35 -2.46 4.02 9.59
N PRO A 36 -2.75 4.23 8.29
CA PRO A 36 -4.13 4.34 7.83
C PRO A 36 -4.87 3.03 8.12
N VAL A 37 -6.04 3.15 8.73
CA VAL A 37 -6.90 2.02 9.05
C VAL A 37 -8.08 2.04 8.09
N ASP A 38 -8.12 1.04 7.20
CA ASP A 38 -9.27 0.80 6.34
C ASP A 38 -10.18 -0.27 6.97
N ALA A 39 -11.48 -0.05 6.94
CA ALA A 39 -12.46 -0.96 7.52
C ALA A 39 -12.57 -2.28 6.74
N PHE A 40 -12.25 -2.25 5.44
CA PHE A 40 -12.32 -3.38 4.55
C PHE A 40 -11.10 -3.41 3.63
N PRO A 41 -10.56 -4.60 3.32
CA PRO A 41 -9.55 -4.71 2.29
C PRO A 41 -10.15 -4.38 0.92
N ASP A 42 -9.40 -3.69 0.06
CA ASP A 42 -9.78 -3.56 -1.34
C ASP A 42 -9.64 -4.92 -2.04
N ILE A 43 -10.77 -5.46 -2.48
CA ILE A 43 -10.88 -6.72 -3.21
C ILE A 43 -11.13 -6.51 -4.70
N SER A 44 -11.12 -5.27 -5.16
CA SER A 44 -11.41 -4.93 -6.55
C SER A 44 -10.25 -5.41 -7.43
N PRO A 45 -10.51 -6.10 -8.54
CA PRO A 45 -9.44 -6.42 -9.48
C PRO A 45 -8.91 -5.12 -10.08
N THR A 46 -7.61 -5.10 -10.44
CA THR A 46 -7.03 -3.96 -11.15
C THR A 46 -7.73 -3.79 -12.49
N GLN A 47 -8.41 -2.67 -12.69
CA GLN A 47 -9.14 -2.35 -13.91
C GLN A 47 -8.63 -1.04 -14.52
N VAL A 48 -8.51 -1.02 -15.85
CA VAL A 48 -8.24 0.19 -16.63
C VAL A 48 -9.54 0.61 -17.31
N LYS A 49 -10.00 1.84 -17.04
CA LYS A 49 -11.22 2.38 -17.64
C LYS A 49 -10.88 3.40 -18.71
N ILE A 50 -11.31 3.15 -19.95
CA ILE A 50 -11.18 4.08 -21.06
C ILE A 50 -12.53 4.79 -21.24
N ILE A 51 -12.52 6.13 -21.20
CA ILE A 51 -13.74 6.94 -21.38
C ILE A 51 -13.59 7.79 -22.64
N LEU A 52 -14.42 7.51 -23.63
CA LEU A 52 -14.42 8.21 -24.92
C LEU A 52 -15.68 9.07 -25.02
N LYS A 53 -15.53 10.28 -25.54
CA LYS A 53 -16.64 11.23 -25.74
C LYS A 53 -16.62 11.71 -27.19
N LEU A 54 -17.72 11.47 -27.90
CA LEU A 54 -17.96 12.01 -29.24
C LEU A 54 -19.30 12.74 -29.25
N PRO A 55 -19.31 14.06 -28.99
CA PRO A 55 -20.54 14.84 -28.92
C PRO A 55 -21.21 14.90 -30.29
N GLY A 56 -22.53 14.66 -30.34
CA GLY A 56 -23.31 14.67 -31.58
C GLY A 56 -23.34 13.33 -32.33
N SER A 57 -22.56 12.33 -31.90
CA SER A 57 -22.64 10.96 -32.42
C SER A 57 -23.89 10.25 -31.92
N SER A 58 -24.48 9.43 -32.78
CA SER A 58 -25.48 8.45 -32.33
C SER A 58 -24.79 7.33 -31.51
N PRO A 59 -25.52 6.63 -30.62
CA PRO A 59 -24.97 5.49 -29.88
C PRO A 59 -24.44 4.38 -30.79
N GLU A 60 -25.12 4.12 -31.91
CA GLU A 60 -24.74 3.08 -32.87
C GLU A 60 -23.43 3.42 -33.60
N GLU A 61 -23.23 4.70 -33.92
CA GLU A 61 -22.00 5.19 -34.53
C GLU A 61 -20.82 5.12 -33.56
N MET A 62 -21.03 5.45 -32.28
CA MET A 62 -20.02 5.30 -31.22
C MET A 62 -19.60 3.84 -31.06
N GLU A 63 -20.56 2.91 -31.03
CA GLU A 63 -20.28 1.49 -30.84
C GLU A 63 -19.49 0.91 -32.02
N ASN A 64 -19.97 1.12 -33.24
CA ASN A 64 -19.39 0.49 -34.43
C ASN A 64 -18.06 1.10 -34.87
N ASN A 65 -17.92 2.43 -34.78
CA ASN A 65 -16.74 3.12 -35.31
C ASN A 65 -15.64 3.32 -34.27
N ILE A 66 -15.96 3.26 -32.98
CA ILE A 66 -15.00 3.58 -31.92
C ILE A 66 -14.85 2.43 -30.93
N VAL A 67 -15.93 2.03 -30.25
CA VAL A 67 -15.83 1.07 -29.13
C VAL A 67 -15.41 -0.31 -29.61
N ARG A 68 -16.09 -0.88 -30.62
CA ARG A 68 -15.81 -2.23 -31.11
C ARG A 68 -14.40 -2.36 -31.71
N PRO A 69 -13.92 -1.46 -32.57
CA PRO A 69 -12.53 -1.52 -33.06
C PRO A 69 -11.52 -1.44 -31.91
N LEU A 70 -11.77 -0.58 -30.92
CA LEU A 70 -10.88 -0.43 -29.77
C LEU A 70 -10.82 -1.70 -28.91
N GLU A 71 -11.96 -2.33 -28.64
CA GLU A 71 -12.00 -3.58 -27.86
C GLU A 71 -11.29 -4.75 -28.55
N LEU A 72 -11.19 -4.75 -29.88
CA LEU A 72 -10.46 -5.78 -30.63
C LEU A 72 -8.94 -5.59 -30.60
N GLU A 73 -8.47 -4.37 -30.35
CA GLU A 73 -7.04 -4.04 -30.27
C GLU A 73 -6.47 -4.14 -28.83
N LEU A 74 -7.34 -4.28 -27.82
CA LEU A 74 -6.98 -4.45 -26.41
C LEU A 74 -6.78 -5.93 -26.04
#